data_AF-X1T6W1-F1
#
_entry.id   AF-X1T6W1-F1
#
_cell.length_a   1.000
_cell.length_b   1.000
_cell.length_c   1.000
_cell.angle_alpha   90.00
_cell.angle_beta   90.00
_cell.angle_gamma   90.00
#
_symmetry.space_group_name_H-M   'P 1'
#
loop_
_entity.id
_entity.type
_entity.pdbx_description
1 polymer ?
#
loop_
_entity_poly.entity_id
_entity_poly.type
_entity_poly.pdbx_seq_one_letter_code
_entity_poly.pdbx_strand_id
1 'polypeptide(L)'
;VQSSDSLAEADVTLKTVTKREPAQAEIEDMLFAWRAVKHVKSNAIILVKDKTLLGMGAGQPSRIISAQIAKEKAGEKVKGSVLASDAMFPFSDVVEAAAGCGVTAIIQPGGSIRDDESIKMADKYNIAMVFTGTRHFRH
;
A
#
# COMPACT_ATOMS: atom_id res chain seq x y z
N VAL A 1 -5.16 -28.54 -2.48
CA VAL A 1 -3.74 -28.12 -2.38
C VAL A 1 -3.55 -26.95 -3.33
N GLN A 2 -2.88 -25.87 -2.90
CA GLN A 2 -2.63 -24.67 -3.70
C GLN A 2 -1.11 -24.45 -3.84
N SER A 3 -0.67 -23.79 -4.92
CA SER A 3 0.73 -23.37 -5.08
C SER A 3 1.11 -22.28 -4.07
N SER A 4 2.40 -22.21 -3.73
CA SER A 4 2.93 -21.15 -2.85
C SER A 4 2.95 -19.80 -3.56
N ASP A 5 2.56 -18.74 -2.85
CA ASP A 5 2.71 -17.36 -3.30
C ASP A 5 4.19 -16.94 -3.26
N SER A 6 4.86 -17.07 -4.40
CA SER A 6 6.32 -17.01 -4.51
C SER A 6 6.81 -15.94 -5.50
N LEU A 7 5.97 -14.92 -5.77
CA LEU A 7 6.34 -13.83 -6.68
C LEU A 7 7.65 -13.18 -6.21
N ALA A 8 8.64 -13.15 -7.10
CA ALA A 8 9.92 -12.50 -6.86
C ALA A 8 9.78 -10.99 -7.10
N GLU A 9 10.59 -10.21 -6.39
CA GLU A 9 10.58 -8.74 -6.50
C GLU A 9 10.89 -8.25 -7.92
N ALA A 10 11.78 -8.96 -8.63
CA ALA A 10 12.14 -8.64 -10.02
C ALA A 10 10.98 -8.82 -11.03
N ASP A 11 9.97 -9.61 -10.66
CA ASP A 11 8.80 -9.89 -11.50
C ASP A 11 7.63 -8.94 -11.19
N VAL A 12 7.78 -8.05 -10.19
CA VAL A 12 6.75 -7.07 -9.82
C VAL A 12 6.72 -5.97 -10.87
N THR A 13 5.62 -5.88 -11.61
CA THR A 13 5.38 -4.76 -12.51
C THR A 13 4.81 -3.58 -11.72
N LEU A 14 5.40 -2.40 -11.87
CA LEU A 14 4.89 -1.16 -11.27
C LEU A 14 4.28 -0.28 -12.36
N LYS A 15 2.96 -0.11 -12.35
CA LYS A 15 2.27 0.84 -13.23
C LYS A 15 1.88 2.08 -12.44
N THR A 16 2.54 3.21 -12.67
CA THR A 16 2.09 4.50 -12.12
C THR A 16 0.71 4.85 -12.68
N VAL A 17 -0.23 5.14 -11.79
CA VAL A 17 -1.63 5.48 -12.16
C VAL A 17 -2.03 6.91 -11.77
N THR A 18 -1.22 7.58 -10.95
CA THR A 18 -1.37 8.99 -10.58
C THR A 18 -0.54 9.91 -11.47
N LYS A 19 -0.81 11.21 -11.41
CA LYS A 19 -0.02 12.26 -12.08
C LYS A 19 1.40 12.35 -11.55
N ARG A 20 1.59 12.16 -10.25
CA ARG A 20 2.91 12.15 -9.62
C ARG A 20 3.54 10.77 -9.80
N GLU A 21 4.75 10.75 -10.36
CA GLU A 21 5.60 9.55 -10.38
C GLU A 21 6.31 9.35 -9.03
N PRO A 22 6.48 8.09 -8.57
CA PRO A 22 7.23 7.82 -7.37
C PRO A 22 8.71 8.15 -7.58
N ALA A 23 9.34 8.74 -6.56
CA ALA A 23 10.78 8.93 -6.54
C ALA A 23 11.50 7.58 -6.36
N GLN A 24 12.78 7.52 -6.73
CA GLN A 24 13.57 6.28 -6.64
C GLN A 24 13.56 5.66 -5.23
N ALA A 25 13.68 6.46 -4.18
CA ALA A 25 13.63 5.98 -2.79
C ALA A 25 12.24 5.40 -2.44
N GLU A 26 11.16 6.00 -2.94
CA GLU A 26 9.81 5.47 -2.75
C GLU A 26 9.60 4.16 -3.50
N ILE A 27 10.20 4.01 -4.70
CA ILE A 27 10.15 2.74 -5.45
C ILE A 27 10.83 1.63 -4.66
N GLU A 28 12.01 1.88 -4.08
CA GLU A 28 12.71 0.91 -3.25
C GLU A 28 11.90 0.50 -2.00
N ASP A 29 11.27 1.48 -1.34
CA ASP A 29 10.40 1.23 -0.20
C ASP A 29 9.10 0.52 -0.59
N MET A 30 8.52 0.84 -1.76
CA MET A 30 7.35 0.16 -2.31
C MET A 30 7.64 -1.32 -2.57
N LEU A 31 8.77 -1.65 -3.19
CA LEU A 31 9.15 -3.03 -3.46
C LEU A 31 9.41 -3.81 -2.18
N PHE A 32 10.10 -3.21 -1.20
CA PHE A 32 10.27 -3.80 0.12
C PHE A 32 8.92 -4.03 0.80
N ALA A 33 8.04 -3.03 0.79
CA ALA A 33 6.73 -3.11 1.40
C ALA A 33 5.86 -4.17 0.71
N TRP A 34 5.88 -4.23 -0.62
CA TRP A 34 5.15 -5.22 -1.41
C TRP A 34 5.57 -6.65 -1.07
N ARG A 35 6.88 -6.88 -0.94
CA ARG A 35 7.42 -8.16 -0.52
C ARG A 35 7.05 -8.50 0.92
N ALA A 36 6.96 -7.52 1.81
CA ALA A 36 6.61 -7.73 3.21
C ALA A 36 5.10 -7.99 3.41
N VAL A 37 4.24 -7.24 2.72
CA VAL A 37 2.78 -7.27 2.92
C VAL A 37 2.19 -8.65 2.60
N LYS A 38 2.77 -9.40 1.65
CA LYS A 38 2.35 -10.77 1.30
C LYS A 38 2.41 -11.77 2.47
N HIS A 39 3.19 -11.46 3.50
CA HIS A 39 3.33 -12.30 4.70
C HIS A 39 2.39 -11.89 5.83
N VAL A 40 1.69 -10.76 5.70
CA VAL A 40 0.76 -10.24 6.70
C VAL A 40 -0.64 -10.79 6.41
N LYS A 41 -1.39 -11.14 7.46
CA LYS A 41 -2.76 -11.66 7.33
C LYS A 41 -3.70 -10.58 6.79
N SER A 42 -4.56 -10.95 5.85
CA SER A 42 -5.49 -10.04 5.17
C SER A 42 -6.69 -9.64 6.06
N ASN A 43 -7.25 -8.44 5.91
CA ASN A 43 -6.79 -7.35 5.05
C ASN A 43 -5.55 -6.69 5.64
N ALA A 44 -4.50 -6.55 4.84
CA ALA A 44 -3.22 -6.03 5.31
C ALA A 44 -2.93 -4.62 4.78
N ILE A 45 -2.51 -3.76 5.69
CA ILE A 45 -1.89 -2.47 5.37
C ILE A 45 -0.59 -2.39 6.14
N ILE A 46 0.49 -2.03 5.46
CA ILE A 46 1.77 -1.75 6.10
C ILE A 46 2.31 -0.39 5.68
N LEU A 47 3.08 0.21 6.59
CA LEU A 47 3.79 1.47 6.38
C LEU A 47 5.28 1.21 6.47
N VAL A 48 6.03 1.66 5.47
CA VAL A 48 7.46 1.44 5.33
C VAL A 48 8.16 2.75 5.03
N LYS A 49 9.34 2.93 5.61
CA LYS A 49 10.27 4.00 5.23
C LYS A 49 11.69 3.51 5.41
N ASP A 50 12.59 3.83 4.49
CA ASP A 50 14.01 3.45 4.56
C ASP A 50 14.17 1.92 4.77
N LYS A 51 13.41 1.13 4.00
CA LYS A 51 13.31 -0.34 4.06
C LYS A 51 13.00 -0.88 5.46
N THR A 52 12.35 -0.08 6.29
CA THR A 52 11.96 -0.44 7.66
C THR A 52 10.45 -0.42 7.81
N LEU A 53 9.88 -1.52 8.30
CA LEU A 53 8.47 -1.61 8.66
C LEU A 53 8.20 -0.73 9.88
N LEU A 54 7.43 0.35 9.70
CA LEU A 54 7.08 1.28 10.77
C LEU A 54 5.83 0.85 11.52
N GLY A 55 4.86 0.28 10.82
CA GLY A 55 3.60 -0.15 11.39
C GLY A 55 2.82 -1.06 10.44
N MET A 56 2.01 -1.94 11.00
CA MET A 56 1.15 -2.85 10.25
C MET A 56 -0.22 -2.99 10.90
N GLY A 57 -1.26 -3.01 10.07
CA GLY A 57 -2.58 -3.50 10.41
C GLY A 57 -2.81 -4.84 9.74
N ALA A 58 -3.04 -5.88 10.53
CA ALA A 58 -3.14 -7.26 10.06
C ALA A 58 -4.48 -7.86 10.46
N GLY A 59 -5.07 -8.68 9.57
CA GLY A 59 -6.19 -9.55 9.89
C GLY A 59 -7.53 -8.84 10.07
N GLN A 60 -7.67 -7.59 9.62
CA GLN A 60 -8.90 -6.84 9.89
C GLN A 60 -9.97 -7.13 8.83
N PRO A 61 -11.26 -7.21 9.22
CA PRO A 61 -12.37 -7.30 8.28
C PRO A 61 -12.45 -6.08 7.34
N SER A 62 -12.05 -4.90 7.83
CA SER A 62 -12.10 -3.65 7.09
C SER A 62 -10.70 -3.08 6.88
N ARG A 63 -10.42 -2.64 5.65
CA ARG A 63 -9.08 -2.18 5.27
C ARG A 63 -8.73 -0.81 5.82
N ILE A 64 -9.72 0.07 5.98
CA ILE A 64 -9.50 1.35 6.65
C ILE A 64 -9.09 1.14 8.11
N ILE A 65 -9.61 0.09 8.77
CA ILE A 65 -9.17 -0.28 10.13
C ILE A 65 -7.71 -0.76 10.11
N SER A 66 -7.31 -1.58 9.12
CA SER A 66 -5.89 -1.94 8.96
C SER A 66 -5.00 -0.70 8.78
N ALA A 67 -5.43 0.29 7.99
CA ALA A 67 -4.67 1.53 7.80
C ALA A 67 -4.56 2.36 9.10
N GLN A 68 -5.65 2.45 9.87
CA GLN A 68 -5.66 3.13 11.17
C GLN A 68 -4.72 2.46 12.18
N ILE A 69 -4.75 1.13 12.29
CA ILE A 69 -3.84 0.37 13.16
C ILE A 69 -2.39 0.54 12.71
N ALA A 70 -2.10 0.44 11.40
CA ALA A 70 -0.76 0.65 10.88
C ALA A 70 -0.23 2.04 11.25
N LYS A 71 -1.06 3.08 11.07
CA LYS A 71 -0.73 4.46 11.46
C LYS A 71 -0.46 4.58 12.96
N GLU A 72 -1.32 4.01 13.81
CA GLU A 72 -1.13 4.04 15.27
C GLU A 72 0.20 3.41 15.67
N LYS A 73 0.56 2.26 15.07
CA LYS A 73 1.85 1.60 15.34
C LYS A 73 3.05 2.38 14.82
N ALA A 74 2.93 3.03 13.66
CA ALA A 74 4.00 3.86 13.10
C ALA A 74 4.24 5.15 13.89
N GLY A 75 3.20 5.68 14.55
CA GLY A 75 3.26 6.94 15.29
C GLY A 75 3.75 8.08 14.41
N GLU A 76 4.62 8.95 14.94
CA GLU A 76 5.17 10.10 14.21
C GLU A 76 6.08 9.71 13.03
N LYS A 77 6.61 8.48 13.02
CA LYS A 77 7.53 8.00 11.98
C LYS A 77 6.85 7.84 10.61
N VAL A 78 5.51 7.83 10.57
CA VAL A 78 4.71 7.67 9.35
C VAL A 78 4.94 8.76 8.30
N LYS A 79 5.41 9.94 8.69
CA LYS A 79 5.59 11.05 7.75
C LYS A 79 6.69 10.76 6.73
N GLY A 80 6.34 10.85 5.45
CA GLY A 80 7.22 10.52 4.32
C GLY A 80 7.39 9.02 4.10
N SER A 81 6.47 8.20 4.63
CA SER A 81 6.48 6.74 4.40
C SER A 81 5.69 6.35 3.14
N VAL A 82 5.91 5.11 2.72
CA VAL A 82 5.14 4.41 1.70
C VAL A 82 4.13 3.48 2.37
N LEU A 83 2.93 3.39 1.81
CA LEU A 83 1.91 2.43 2.21
C LEU A 83 1.79 1.31 1.19
N ALA A 84 1.77 0.06 1.65
CA ALA A 84 1.42 -1.10 0.82
C ALA A 84 0.12 -1.75 1.30
N SER A 85 -0.72 -2.16 0.35
CA SER A 85 -1.92 -2.96 0.60
C SER A 85 -1.88 -4.28 -0.16
N ASP A 86 -2.17 -5.38 0.51
CA ASP A 86 -2.22 -6.72 -0.11
C ASP A 86 -3.28 -6.89 -1.20
N ALA A 87 -4.29 -6.00 -1.21
CA ALA A 87 -5.45 -6.06 -2.09
C ALA A 87 -5.89 -4.65 -2.55
N MET A 88 -6.90 -4.56 -3.42
CA MET A 88 -7.39 -3.29 -4.01
C MET A 88 -8.24 -2.43 -3.06
N PHE A 89 -8.14 -1.11 -3.08
CA PHE A 89 -9.03 -0.30 -2.23
C PHE A 89 -10.49 -0.35 -2.69
N PRO A 90 -11.45 -0.67 -1.80
CA PRO A 90 -12.86 -0.60 -2.15
C PRO A 90 -13.39 0.84 -2.22
N PHE A 91 -12.76 1.77 -1.48
CA PHE A 91 -13.12 3.19 -1.37
C PHE A 91 -11.86 4.05 -1.23
N SER A 92 -11.98 5.37 -1.42
CA SER A 92 -10.87 6.34 -1.30
C SER A 92 -10.42 6.61 0.15
N ASP A 93 -11.15 6.12 1.14
CA ASP A 93 -10.94 6.38 2.57
C ASP A 93 -9.53 6.02 3.06
N VAL A 94 -8.95 4.92 2.55
CA VAL A 94 -7.57 4.53 2.87
C VAL A 94 -6.58 5.57 2.35
N VAL A 95 -6.82 6.13 1.16
CA VAL A 95 -5.96 7.16 0.57
C VAL A 95 -6.07 8.46 1.36
N GLU A 96 -7.27 8.85 1.78
CA GLU A 96 -7.49 10.02 2.65
C GLU A 96 -6.79 9.87 4.00
N ALA A 97 -6.88 8.68 4.62
CA ALA A 97 -6.21 8.39 5.87
C ALA A 97 -4.68 8.44 5.73
N ALA A 98 -4.13 7.91 4.63
CA ALA A 98 -2.71 7.95 4.31
C ALA A 98 -2.21 9.40 4.10
N ALA A 99 -2.97 10.21 3.34
CA ALA A 99 -2.66 11.61 3.15
C ALA A 99 -2.66 12.39 4.48
N GLY A 100 -3.65 12.13 5.34
CA GLY A 100 -3.77 12.78 6.65
C GLY A 100 -2.63 12.50 7.63
N CYS A 101 -1.77 11.51 7.36
CA CYS A 101 -0.55 11.25 8.14
C CYS A 101 0.75 11.50 7.36
N GLY A 102 0.67 11.99 6.12
CA GLY A 102 1.84 12.34 5.33
C GLY A 102 2.54 11.15 4.66
N VAL A 103 1.81 10.09 4.33
CA VAL A 103 2.27 9.09 3.37
C VAL A 103 2.47 9.76 2.02
N THR A 104 3.57 9.46 1.33
CA THR A 104 3.90 10.09 0.04
C THR A 104 3.66 9.17 -1.15
N ALA A 105 3.59 7.86 -0.90
CA ALA A 105 3.50 6.87 -1.95
C ALA A 105 2.66 5.65 -1.54
N ILE A 106 1.92 5.06 -2.48
CA ILE A 106 1.06 3.89 -2.27
C ILE A 106 1.33 2.83 -3.34
N ILE A 107 1.44 1.57 -2.93
CA ILE A 107 1.46 0.39 -3.80
C ILE A 107 0.29 -0.55 -3.47
N GLN A 108 -0.47 -0.94 -4.50
CA GLN A 108 -1.62 -1.85 -4.38
C GLN A 108 -1.87 -2.58 -5.71
N PRO A 109 -2.71 -3.63 -5.78
CA PRO A 109 -2.97 -4.34 -7.04
C PRO A 109 -3.73 -3.53 -8.09
N GLY A 110 -4.65 -2.66 -7.67
CA GLY A 110 -5.74 -2.17 -8.53
C GLY A 110 -6.80 -3.23 -8.81
N GLY A 111 -7.75 -2.91 -9.68
CA GLY A 111 -8.85 -3.79 -10.09
C GLY A 111 -10.19 -3.51 -9.39
N SER A 112 -10.33 -2.40 -8.67
CA SER A 112 -11.62 -1.97 -8.14
C SER A 112 -12.45 -1.29 -9.24
N ILE A 113 -13.77 -1.49 -9.24
CA ILE A 113 -14.68 -0.68 -10.06
C ILE A 113 -14.62 0.82 -9.68
N ARG A 114 -14.02 1.13 -8.51
CA ARG A 114 -13.85 2.48 -7.96
C ARG A 114 -12.39 2.93 -7.91
N ASP A 115 -11.49 2.32 -8.67
CA ASP A 115 -10.07 2.72 -8.67
C ASP A 115 -9.90 4.21 -8.97
N ASP A 116 -10.72 4.76 -9.88
CA ASP A 116 -10.72 6.19 -10.22
C ASP A 116 -10.94 7.11 -9.00
N GLU A 117 -11.74 6.70 -8.01
CA GLU A 117 -11.95 7.48 -6.78
C GLU A 117 -10.66 7.54 -5.95
N SER A 118 -9.96 6.41 -5.84
CA SER A 118 -8.70 6.32 -5.11
C SER A 118 -7.57 7.07 -5.81
N ILE A 119 -7.49 6.96 -7.15
CA ILE A 119 -6.50 7.67 -7.97
C ILE A 119 -6.71 9.19 -7.88
N LYS A 120 -7.94 9.66 -8.06
CA LYS A 120 -8.27 11.10 -7.93
C LYS A 120 -7.93 11.62 -6.54
N MET A 121 -8.15 10.82 -5.51
CA MET A 121 -7.80 11.20 -4.14
C MET A 121 -6.29 11.26 -3.93
N ALA A 122 -5.54 10.30 -4.47
CA ALA A 122 -4.09 10.32 -4.41
C ALA A 122 -3.51 11.53 -5.16
N ASP A 123 -4.02 11.82 -6.36
CA ASP A 123 -3.67 13.01 -7.13
C ASP A 123 -3.94 14.30 -6.35
N LYS A 124 -5.11 14.40 -5.69
CA LYS A 124 -5.50 15.55 -4.87
C LYS A 124 -4.48 15.84 -3.75
N TYR A 125 -3.90 14.79 -3.16
CA TYR A 125 -2.92 14.91 -2.09
C TYR A 125 -1.47 14.80 -2.56
N ASN A 126 -1.22 14.79 -3.88
CA ASN A 126 0.11 14.62 -4.48
C ASN A 126 0.83 13.35 -3.98
N ILE A 127 0.08 12.26 -3.82
CA ILE A 127 0.59 10.94 -3.48
C ILE A 127 0.86 10.17 -4.77
N ALA A 128 2.05 9.58 -4.89
CA ALA A 128 2.33 8.67 -6.00
C ALA A 128 1.63 7.32 -5.75
N MET A 129 0.91 6.79 -6.73
CA MET A 129 0.26 5.50 -6.62
C MET A 129 0.67 4.60 -7.78
N VAL A 130 1.05 3.37 -7.46
CA VAL A 130 1.37 2.34 -8.45
C VAL A 130 0.48 1.11 -8.29
N PHE A 131 0.06 0.54 -9.42
CA PHE A 131 -0.68 -0.70 -9.50
C PHE A 131 0.23 -1.86 -9.92
N THR A 132 0.09 -3.00 -9.24
CA THR A 132 0.87 -4.22 -9.52
C THR A 132 0.11 -5.28 -10.32
N GLY A 133 -1.23 -5.20 -10.36
CA GLY A 133 -2.09 -6.24 -10.94
C GLY A 133 -2.09 -7.57 -10.18
N THR A 134 -1.34 -7.71 -9.09
CA THR A 134 -1.20 -8.95 -8.31
C THR A 134 -1.76 -8.76 -6.91
N ARG A 135 -2.57 -9.70 -6.42
CA ARG A 135 -3.11 -9.69 -5.06
C ARG A 135 -2.43 -10.74 -4.19
N HIS A 136 -1.98 -10.35 -3.00
CA HIS A 136 -1.31 -11.22 -2.02
C HIS A 136 -2.21 -11.53 -0.81
N PHE A 137 -3.35 -12.20 -1.04
CA PHE A 137 -4.29 -12.50 0.05
C PHE A 137 -3.81 -13.68 0.92
N ARG A 138 -3.86 -13.51 2.25
CA ARG A 138 -3.40 -14.51 3.22
C ARG A 138 -4.33 -14.62 4.43
N HIS A 139 -4.93 -15.79 4.64
CA HIS A 139 -5.67 -16.17 5.85
C HIS A 139 -4.78 -16.97 6.80
#